data_AF-A0A7U9RG39-F1
#
_entry.id   AF-A0A7U9RG39-F1
#
_cell.length_a   1.000
_cell.length_b   1.000
_cell.length_c   1.000
_cell.angle_alpha   90.00
_cell.angle_beta   90.00
_cell.angle_gamma   90.00
#
_symmetry.space_group_name_H-M   'P 1'
#
loop_
_entity.id
_entity.type
_entity.pdbx_description
1 polymer ?
#
loop_
_entity_poly.entity_id
_entity_poly.type
_entity_poly.pdbx_seq_one_letter_code
_entity_poly.pdbx_strand_id
1 'polypeptide(L)'
;MNDAIWFVMMLFFVSVLYSFFHRATRKNNVIMLLFSLFLILMGFMSVMASSKGMNTTKWALLPLKIAFYMPFYNWGHVYKQCFEQYISRVHPLKACFGCLIVSGALVSIYGYEVISFSSTAFMGSFTAPHYILPYVTSFIGILFWIKVAEILEKSLGNNNFIALVADNSFFIMANHLLLANIPNFICLFFYKHDKLANFDVERFMSSPWYLYNSRIYIWNFVCGMLGCILLIILINKFKKLKRVREM
;
A
#
# COMPACT_ATOMS: atom_id res chain seq x y z
N MET A 1 -12.06 -3.90 13.57
CA MET A 1 -11.26 -2.79 13.01
C MET A 1 -11.39 -2.88 11.50
N ASN A 2 -11.51 -1.78 10.74
CA ASN A 2 -11.54 -1.90 9.28
C ASN A 2 -10.14 -2.29 8.80
N ASP A 3 -9.96 -3.56 8.43
CA ASP A 3 -8.68 -4.09 7.95
C ASP A 3 -8.17 -3.36 6.71
N ALA A 4 -9.03 -2.66 5.96
CA ALA A 4 -8.62 -1.88 4.82
C ALA A 4 -7.89 -0.57 5.20
N ILE A 5 -8.11 -0.03 6.41
CA ILE A 5 -7.64 1.30 6.85
C ILE A 5 -6.44 1.18 7.81
N TRP A 6 -5.86 -0.01 7.94
CA TRP A 6 -4.81 -0.32 8.92
C TRP A 6 -3.59 0.62 8.89
N PHE A 7 -3.25 1.17 7.72
CA PHE A 7 -2.10 2.05 7.51
C PHE A 7 -2.39 3.53 7.83
N VAL A 8 -3.65 3.95 7.93
CA VAL A 8 -4.01 5.38 8.08
C VAL A 8 -3.54 5.96 9.40
N MET A 9 -3.83 5.26 10.50
CA MET A 9 -3.37 5.68 11.83
C MET A 9 -1.84 5.78 11.87
N MET A 10 -1.17 4.82 11.24
CA MET A 10 0.28 4.78 11.17
C MET A 10 0.86 5.93 10.33
N LEU A 11 0.32 6.22 9.15
CA LEU A 11 0.77 7.34 8.32
C LEU A 11 0.55 8.69 9.00
N PHE A 12 -0.55 8.84 9.75
CA PHE A 12 -0.79 10.04 10.57
C PHE A 12 0.30 10.23 11.62
N PHE A 13 0.66 9.20 12.37
CA PHE A 13 1.75 9.33 13.36
C PHE A 13 3.11 9.55 12.70
N VAL A 14 3.40 8.89 11.57
CA VAL A 14 4.64 9.13 10.82
C VAL A 14 4.73 10.58 10.35
N SER A 15 3.65 11.16 9.80
CA SER A 15 3.66 12.54 9.31
C SER A 15 3.82 13.56 10.43
N VAL A 16 3.14 13.35 11.57
CA VAL A 16 3.27 14.20 12.76
C VAL A 16 4.70 14.13 13.32
N LEU A 17 5.22 12.93 13.58
CA LEU A 17 6.57 12.76 14.13
C LEU A 17 7.63 13.31 13.18
N TYR A 18 7.54 12.98 11.89
CA TYR A 18 8.48 13.46 10.90
C TYR A 18 8.48 14.99 10.79
N SER A 19 7.33 15.65 10.91
CA SER A 19 7.23 17.12 10.85
C SER A 19 8.06 17.81 11.95
N PHE A 20 8.13 17.21 13.15
CA PHE A 20 9.00 17.71 14.22
C PHE A 20 10.49 17.60 13.85
N PHE A 21 10.91 16.45 13.31
CA PHE A 21 12.31 16.24 12.93
C PHE A 21 12.73 17.01 11.67
N HIS A 22 11.83 17.13 10.70
CA HIS A 22 12.09 17.81 9.43
C HIS A 22 12.49 19.28 9.64
N ARG A 23 11.92 19.94 10.65
CA ARG A 23 12.28 21.32 11.00
C ARG A 23 13.77 21.48 11.31
N ALA A 24 14.42 20.46 11.88
CA ALA A 24 15.84 20.48 12.21
C ALA A 24 16.75 20.18 11.00
N THR A 25 16.29 19.33 10.06
CA THR A 25 17.11 18.82 8.95
C THR A 25 16.98 19.63 7.65
N ARG A 26 15.96 20.48 7.54
CA ARG A 26 15.62 21.24 6.31
C ARG A 26 16.75 22.12 5.74
N LYS A 27 17.67 22.61 6.58
CA LYS A 27 18.64 23.65 6.17
C LYS A 27 19.88 23.11 5.48
N ASN A 28 20.17 21.81 5.59
CA ASN A 28 21.43 21.26 5.08
C ASN A 28 21.23 19.85 4.51
N ASN A 29 21.55 19.69 3.23
CA ASN A 29 21.44 18.42 2.50
C ASN A 29 22.26 17.30 3.15
N VAL A 30 23.43 17.61 3.73
CA VAL A 30 24.27 16.62 4.43
C VAL A 30 23.58 16.13 5.70
N ILE A 31 23.00 17.04 6.48
CA ILE A 31 22.27 16.68 7.72
C ILE A 31 21.02 15.87 7.37
N MET A 32 20.32 16.21 6.28
CA MET A 32 19.19 15.44 5.78
C MET A 32 19.61 14.01 5.38
N LEU A 33 20.72 13.83 4.67
CA LEU A 33 21.24 12.51 4.29
C LEU A 33 21.68 11.71 5.53
N LEU A 34 22.39 12.33 6.48
CA LEU A 34 22.76 11.69 7.75
C LEU A 34 21.52 11.26 8.56
N PHE A 35 20.51 12.12 8.62
CA PHE A 35 19.23 11.78 9.26
C PHE A 35 18.52 10.62 8.53
N SER A 36 18.63 10.56 7.21
CA SER A 36 18.10 9.43 6.41
C SER A 36 18.76 8.11 6.80
N LEU A 37 20.09 8.12 6.99
CA LEU A 37 20.84 6.94 7.45
C LEU A 37 20.40 6.52 8.85
N PHE A 38 20.25 7.47 9.78
CA PHE A 38 19.73 7.21 11.12
C PHE A 38 18.33 6.57 11.09
N LEU A 39 17.43 7.08 10.25
CA LEU A 39 16.10 6.50 10.09
C LEU A 39 16.16 5.08 9.52
N ILE A 40 16.99 4.83 8.51
CA ILE A 40 17.17 3.46 7.97
C ILE A 40 17.65 2.51 9.07
N LEU A 41 18.58 2.93 9.94
CA LEU A 41 19.02 2.12 11.08
C LEU A 41 17.86 1.84 12.05
N MET A 42 17.06 2.85 12.37
CA MET A 42 15.86 2.67 13.22
C MET A 42 14.86 1.69 12.60
N GLY A 43 14.65 1.80 11.28
CA GLY A 43 13.83 0.89 10.52
C GLY A 43 14.38 -0.53 10.50
N PHE A 44 15.69 -0.71 10.33
CA PHE A 44 16.36 -2.00 10.40
C PHE A 44 16.15 -2.66 11.78
N MET A 45 16.30 -1.88 12.85
CA MET A 45 16.03 -2.35 14.22
C MET A 45 14.57 -2.78 14.39
N SER A 46 13.63 -2.06 13.77
CA SER A 46 12.21 -2.44 13.77
C SER A 46 11.95 -3.78 13.07
N VAL A 47 12.57 -4.01 11.91
CA VAL A 47 12.45 -5.29 11.19
C VAL A 47 13.04 -6.43 12.03
N MET A 48 14.23 -6.23 12.60
CA MET A 48 14.86 -7.23 13.45
C MET A 48 14.03 -7.55 14.70
N ALA A 49 13.48 -6.53 15.37
CA ALA A 49 12.57 -6.69 16.50
C ALA A 49 11.30 -7.47 16.11
N SER A 50 10.76 -7.18 14.93
CA SER A 50 9.57 -7.86 14.39
C SER A 50 9.86 -9.32 14.08
N SER A 51 11.02 -9.65 13.48
CA SER A 51 11.47 -11.03 13.23
C SER A 51 11.69 -11.84 14.51
N LYS A 52 12.01 -11.17 15.64
CA LYS A 52 12.13 -11.79 16.97
C LYS A 52 10.78 -11.98 17.69
N GLY A 53 9.65 -11.66 17.04
CA GLY A 53 8.31 -11.87 17.57
C GLY A 53 7.73 -10.69 18.36
N MET A 54 8.39 -9.52 18.41
CA MET A 54 7.82 -8.33 19.07
C MET A 54 6.56 -7.81 18.38
N ASN A 55 6.31 -8.21 17.13
CA ASN A 55 5.09 -7.91 16.38
C ASN A 55 3.81 -8.51 16.99
N THR A 56 3.93 -9.55 17.83
CA THR A 56 2.80 -10.17 18.55
C THR A 56 2.29 -9.32 19.72
N THR A 57 3.12 -8.39 20.21
CA THR A 57 2.77 -7.50 21.32
C THR A 57 1.98 -6.30 20.78
N LYS A 58 0.70 -6.20 21.16
CA LYS A 58 -0.23 -5.15 20.66
C LYS A 58 0.31 -3.73 20.78
N TRP A 59 0.96 -3.40 21.88
CA TRP A 59 1.52 -2.06 22.13
C TRP A 59 2.78 -1.75 21.31
N ALA A 60 3.56 -2.77 20.95
CA ALA A 60 4.79 -2.60 20.18
C ALA A 60 4.53 -2.48 18.67
N LEU A 61 3.40 -3.01 18.19
CA LEU A 61 3.08 -3.06 16.77
C LEU A 61 3.03 -1.67 16.10
N LEU A 62 2.40 -0.69 16.73
CA LEU A 62 2.30 0.68 16.18
C LEU A 62 3.68 1.37 16.11
N PRO A 63 4.49 1.40 17.19
CA PRO A 63 5.87 1.90 17.13
C PRO A 63 6.75 1.22 16.07
N LEU A 64 6.65 -0.11 15.94
CA LEU A 64 7.40 -0.86 14.93
C LEU A 64 7.05 -0.39 13.52
N LYS A 65 5.76 -0.23 13.22
CA LYS A 65 5.31 0.31 11.93
C LYS A 65 5.82 1.74 11.70
N ILE A 66 5.69 2.62 12.69
CA ILE A 66 6.17 4.00 12.58
C ILE A 66 7.67 4.01 12.23
N ALA A 67 8.48 3.25 12.95
CA ALA A 67 9.92 3.12 12.71
C ALA A 67 10.24 2.54 11.32
N PHE A 68 9.45 1.58 10.84
CA PHE A 68 9.63 0.98 9.51
C PHE A 68 9.31 1.96 8.37
N TYR A 69 8.29 2.80 8.53
CA TYR A 69 7.80 3.68 7.46
C TYR A 69 8.42 5.08 7.43
N MET A 70 8.95 5.55 8.56
CA MET A 70 9.61 6.85 8.64
C MET A 70 10.78 7.03 7.64
N PRO A 71 11.63 6.00 7.37
CA PRO A 71 12.64 6.07 6.32
C PRO A 71 12.05 6.41 4.95
N PHE A 72 10.98 5.74 4.54
CA PHE A 72 10.34 5.98 3.24
C PHE A 72 9.77 7.39 3.13
N TYR A 73 9.17 7.90 4.20
CA TYR A 73 8.64 9.26 4.23
C TYR A 73 9.75 10.31 4.01
N ASN A 74 10.86 10.16 4.74
CA ASN A 74 12.01 11.05 4.58
C ASN A 74 12.66 10.93 3.19
N TRP A 75 12.78 9.71 2.67
CA TRP A 75 13.32 9.46 1.35
C TRP A 75 12.49 10.06 0.21
N GLY A 76 11.18 10.22 0.39
CA GLY A 76 10.37 11.01 -0.56
C GLY A 76 10.84 12.46 -0.68
N HIS A 77 11.27 13.07 0.43
CA HIS A 77 11.81 14.43 0.42
C HIS A 77 13.22 14.48 -0.17
N VAL A 78 14.10 13.55 0.23
CA VAL A 78 15.45 13.40 -0.33
C VAL A 78 15.40 13.16 -1.83
N TYR A 79 14.46 12.33 -2.29
CA TYR A 79 14.24 12.07 -3.70
C TYR A 79 13.99 13.37 -4.47
N LYS A 80 13.03 14.17 -4.02
CA LYS A 80 12.66 15.45 -4.65
C LYS A 80 13.84 16.43 -4.72
N GLN A 81 14.62 16.53 -3.65
CA GLN A 81 15.71 17.51 -3.59
C GLN A 81 16.98 17.07 -4.31
N CYS A 82 17.36 15.80 -4.18
CA CYS A 82 18.67 15.32 -4.63
C CYS A 82 18.60 14.44 -5.87
N PHE A 83 17.62 13.55 -5.98
CA PHE A 83 17.63 12.48 -6.99
C PHE A 83 16.74 12.75 -8.20
N GLU A 84 15.69 13.55 -8.05
CA GLU A 84 14.70 13.81 -9.11
C GLU A 84 15.34 14.33 -10.40
N GLN A 85 16.33 15.22 -10.29
CA GLN A 85 17.05 15.77 -11.45
C GLN A 85 17.91 14.75 -12.21
N TYR A 86 18.43 13.74 -11.51
CA TYR A 86 19.23 12.68 -12.13
C TYR A 86 18.34 11.59 -12.72
N ILE A 87 17.28 11.23 -12.00
CA ILE A 87 16.35 10.18 -12.39
C ILE A 87 15.43 10.62 -13.54
N SER A 88 15.10 11.91 -13.63
CA SER A 88 14.31 12.46 -14.74
C SER A 88 15.03 12.39 -16.09
N ARG A 89 16.37 12.38 -16.11
CA ARG A 89 17.17 12.25 -17.34
C ARG A 89 17.14 10.85 -17.93
N VAL A 90 16.85 9.83 -17.11
CA VAL A 90 16.81 8.45 -17.56
C VAL A 90 15.49 8.16 -18.26
N HIS A 91 15.57 7.64 -19.49
CA HIS A 91 14.40 7.22 -20.25
C HIS A 91 13.55 6.23 -19.43
N PRO A 92 12.24 6.47 -19.24
CA PRO A 92 11.46 5.75 -18.24
C PRO A 92 11.37 4.24 -18.53
N LEU A 93 11.31 3.82 -19.81
CA LEU A 93 11.34 2.39 -20.17
C LEU A 93 12.65 1.70 -19.74
N LYS A 94 13.81 2.38 -19.87
CA LYS A 94 15.11 1.83 -19.47
C LYS A 94 15.18 1.70 -17.95
N ALA A 95 14.65 2.68 -17.22
CA ALA A 95 14.56 2.63 -15.77
C ALA A 95 13.65 1.49 -15.30
N CYS A 96 12.46 1.31 -15.91
CA CYS A 96 11.57 0.19 -15.60
C CYS A 96 12.24 -1.16 -15.86
N PHE A 97 12.88 -1.32 -17.03
CA PHE A 97 13.59 -2.56 -17.37
C PHE A 97 14.75 -2.85 -16.41
N GLY A 98 15.52 -1.82 -16.03
CA GLY A 98 16.56 -1.94 -15.00
C GLY A 98 16.00 -2.37 -13.64
N CYS A 99 14.89 -1.78 -13.20
CA CYS A 99 14.23 -2.19 -11.96
C CYS A 99 13.78 -3.65 -12.03
N LEU A 100 13.19 -4.10 -13.15
CA LEU A 100 12.77 -5.49 -13.34
C LEU A 100 13.95 -6.47 -13.32
N ILE A 101 15.07 -6.12 -13.96
CA ILE A 101 16.29 -6.94 -13.92
C ILE A 101 16.80 -7.06 -12.49
N VAL A 102 16.92 -5.94 -11.76
CA VAL A 102 17.43 -5.96 -10.38
C VAL A 102 16.48 -6.74 -9.47
N SER A 103 15.16 -6.52 -9.57
CA SER A 103 14.17 -7.30 -8.82
C SER A 103 14.23 -8.78 -9.16
N GLY A 104 14.35 -9.15 -10.44
CA GLY A 104 14.50 -10.54 -10.87
C GLY A 104 15.79 -11.18 -10.35
N ALA A 105 16.92 -10.47 -10.42
CA ALA A 105 18.19 -10.93 -9.87
C ALA A 105 18.12 -11.16 -8.35
N LEU A 106 17.50 -10.23 -7.61
CA LEU A 106 17.29 -10.40 -6.17
C LEU A 106 16.46 -11.66 -5.88
N VAL A 107 15.37 -11.90 -6.64
CA VAL A 107 14.53 -13.10 -6.50
C VAL A 107 15.32 -14.38 -6.80
N SER A 108 16.17 -14.38 -7.82
CA SER A 108 17.02 -15.53 -8.14
C SER A 108 18.08 -15.82 -7.06
N ILE A 109 18.61 -14.79 -6.38
CA ILE A 109 19.67 -14.93 -5.37
C ILE A 109 19.10 -15.34 -4.00
N TYR A 110 18.05 -14.64 -3.54
CA TYR A 110 17.52 -14.80 -2.18
C TYR A 110 16.25 -15.67 -2.10
N GLY A 111 15.61 -15.95 -3.23
CA GLY A 111 14.35 -16.66 -3.28
C GLY A 111 13.13 -15.76 -3.04
N TYR A 112 11.99 -16.17 -3.59
CA TYR A 112 10.74 -15.42 -3.49
C TYR A 112 10.25 -15.24 -2.05
N GLU A 113 10.35 -16.30 -1.22
CA GLU A 113 9.83 -16.30 0.15
C GLU A 113 10.55 -15.32 1.08
N VAL A 114 11.83 -15.02 0.81
CA VAL A 114 12.62 -14.07 1.60
C VAL A 114 12.30 -12.62 1.22
N ILE A 115 11.96 -12.38 -0.05
CA ILE A 115 11.65 -11.04 -0.59
C ILE A 115 10.19 -10.66 -0.37
N SER A 116 9.30 -11.64 -0.40
CA SER A 116 7.86 -11.46 -0.22
C SER A 116 7.52 -11.21 1.25
N PHE A 117 7.46 -9.93 1.65
CA PHE A 117 6.85 -9.54 2.93
C PHE A 117 5.38 -9.15 2.71
N SER A 118 4.48 -10.12 2.85
CA SER A 118 3.05 -9.97 2.56
C SER A 118 2.25 -9.26 3.66
N SER A 119 2.85 -8.99 4.82
CA SER A 119 2.12 -8.60 6.04
C SER A 119 2.73 -7.38 6.74
N THR A 120 2.94 -6.28 6.01
CA THR A 120 3.29 -4.99 6.63
C THR A 120 2.22 -4.51 7.62
N ALA A 121 0.97 -4.91 7.41
CA ALA A 121 -0.15 -4.69 8.33
C ALA A 121 0.08 -5.27 9.72
N PHE A 122 0.84 -6.35 9.85
CA PHE A 122 1.16 -6.98 11.12
C PHE A 122 2.67 -6.99 11.41
N MET A 123 3.48 -6.26 10.62
CA MET A 123 4.94 -6.33 10.68
C MET A 123 5.44 -7.80 10.67
N GLY A 124 4.84 -8.62 9.80
CA GLY A 124 5.09 -10.06 9.72
C GLY A 124 5.87 -10.45 8.46
N SER A 125 6.32 -11.71 8.45
CA SER A 125 7.01 -12.33 7.31
C SER A 125 8.37 -11.70 6.96
N PHE A 126 9.10 -11.20 7.97
CA PHE A 126 10.47 -10.74 7.81
C PHE A 126 11.45 -11.87 8.14
N THR A 127 12.18 -12.34 7.14
CA THR A 127 13.08 -13.49 7.26
C THR A 127 14.49 -13.05 7.65
N ALA A 128 15.00 -13.59 8.76
CA ALA A 128 16.39 -13.42 9.19
C ALA A 128 17.35 -14.19 8.26
N PRO A 129 18.59 -13.71 8.02
CA PRO A 129 19.23 -12.49 8.52
C PRO A 129 19.02 -11.26 7.60
N HIS A 130 18.11 -11.32 6.62
CA HIS A 130 18.04 -10.35 5.53
C HIS A 130 17.18 -9.11 5.83
N TYR A 131 17.40 -8.46 6.97
CA TYR A 131 16.54 -7.37 7.45
C TYR A 131 16.60 -6.09 6.61
N ILE A 132 17.61 -5.94 5.74
CA ILE A 132 17.75 -4.79 4.84
C ILE A 132 16.97 -4.97 3.52
N LEU A 133 16.69 -6.23 3.12
CA LEU A 133 16.02 -6.53 1.85
C LEU A 133 14.68 -5.80 1.69
N PRO A 134 13.80 -5.71 2.72
CA PRO A 134 12.53 -4.99 2.59
C PRO A 134 12.70 -3.53 2.17
N TYR A 135 13.77 -2.86 2.58
CA TYR A 135 14.05 -1.48 2.19
C TYR A 135 14.53 -1.41 0.73
N VAL A 136 15.48 -2.26 0.36
CA VAL A 136 16.03 -2.31 -1.01
C VAL A 136 14.94 -2.60 -2.02
N THR A 137 14.12 -3.62 -1.77
CA THR A 137 13.03 -4.02 -2.67
C THR A 137 11.92 -2.97 -2.72
N SER A 138 11.61 -2.33 -1.59
CA SER A 138 10.67 -1.20 -1.55
C SER A 138 11.17 0.00 -2.34
N PHE A 139 12.45 0.39 -2.23
CA PHE A 139 12.99 1.52 -2.99
C PHE A 139 12.99 1.24 -4.51
N ILE A 140 13.36 0.02 -4.91
CA ILE A 140 13.29 -0.40 -6.32
C ILE A 140 11.83 -0.37 -6.81
N GLY A 141 10.89 -0.89 -6.00
CA GLY A 141 9.46 -0.91 -6.33
C GLY A 141 8.88 0.51 -6.45
N ILE A 142 9.22 1.42 -5.53
CA ILE A 142 8.79 2.83 -5.57
C ILE A 142 9.32 3.48 -6.85
N LEU A 143 10.61 3.30 -7.16
CA LEU A 143 11.21 3.87 -8.37
C LEU A 143 10.55 3.33 -9.64
N PHE A 144 10.28 2.02 -9.69
CA PHE A 144 9.56 1.38 -10.78
C PHE A 144 8.17 2.01 -10.98
N TRP A 145 7.36 2.12 -9.91
CA TRP A 145 6.01 2.67 -10.00
C TRP A 145 5.98 4.15 -10.37
N ILE A 146 6.95 4.95 -9.90
CA ILE A 146 7.10 6.36 -10.34
C ILE A 146 7.31 6.43 -11.85
N LYS A 147 8.16 5.56 -12.41
CA LYS A 147 8.44 5.55 -13.86
C LYS A 147 7.32 4.97 -14.70
N VAL A 148 6.59 3.99 -14.18
CA VAL A 148 5.34 3.52 -14.78
C VAL A 148 4.31 4.66 -14.82
N ALA A 149 4.14 5.40 -13.72
CA ALA A 149 3.24 6.55 -13.67
C ALA A 149 3.61 7.62 -14.72
N GLU A 150 4.91 7.93 -14.88
CA GLU A 150 5.40 8.88 -15.90
C GLU A 150 5.07 8.44 -17.34
N ILE A 151 5.15 7.14 -17.63
CA ILE A 151 4.80 6.59 -18.95
C ILE A 151 3.28 6.67 -19.17
N LEU A 152 2.52 6.27 -18.16
CA LEU A 152 1.06 6.26 -18.23
C LEU A 152 0.49 7.67 -18.34
N GLU A 153 1.08 8.65 -17.65
CA GLU A 153 0.68 10.05 -17.75
C GLU A 153 0.78 10.58 -19.19
N LYS A 154 1.88 10.28 -19.89
CA LYS A 154 2.07 10.68 -21.29
C LYS A 154 1.05 10.04 -22.25
N SER A 155 0.63 8.81 -21.96
CA SER A 155 -0.30 8.06 -22.82
C SER A 155 -1.77 8.31 -22.49
N LEU A 156 -2.11 8.52 -21.21
CA LEU A 156 -3.49 8.58 -20.73
C LEU A 156 -3.94 9.99 -20.39
N GLY A 157 -3.02 10.95 -20.20
CA GLY A 157 -3.30 12.39 -20.09
C GLY A 157 -4.46 12.76 -19.16
N ASN A 158 -5.15 13.87 -19.49
CA ASN A 158 -6.34 14.40 -18.79
C ASN A 158 -7.59 13.50 -18.92
N ASN A 159 -7.46 12.21 -18.67
CA ASN A 159 -8.60 11.31 -18.65
C ASN A 159 -9.42 11.52 -17.37
N ASN A 160 -10.66 11.99 -17.54
CA ASN A 160 -11.63 12.20 -16.46
C ASN A 160 -11.83 10.97 -15.57
N PHE A 161 -11.71 9.76 -16.14
CA PHE A 161 -11.82 8.52 -15.37
C PHE A 161 -10.64 8.34 -14.41
N ILE A 162 -9.42 8.60 -14.87
CA ILE A 162 -8.21 8.49 -14.06
C ILE A 162 -8.23 9.55 -12.96
N ALA A 163 -8.61 10.78 -13.29
CA ALA A 163 -8.81 11.84 -12.31
C ALA A 163 -9.84 11.43 -11.23
N LEU A 164 -10.98 10.86 -11.65
CA LEU A 164 -12.00 10.37 -10.72
C LEU A 164 -11.46 9.29 -9.77
N VAL A 165 -10.67 8.34 -10.27
CA VAL A 165 -10.06 7.29 -9.43
C VAL A 165 -9.00 7.89 -8.49
N ALA A 166 -8.15 8.79 -8.98
CA ALA A 166 -7.10 9.43 -8.19
C ALA A 166 -7.68 10.27 -7.04
N ASP A 167 -8.67 11.12 -7.33
CA ASP A 167 -9.33 12.00 -6.36
C ASP A 167 -10.09 11.23 -5.27
N ASN A 168 -10.48 9.99 -5.57
CA ASN A 168 -11.24 9.12 -4.66
C ASN A 168 -10.42 7.92 -4.18
N SER A 169 -9.11 7.91 -4.38
CA SER A 169 -8.22 6.79 -4.03
C SER A 169 -8.35 6.36 -2.56
N PHE A 170 -8.44 7.32 -1.63
CA PHE A 170 -8.69 7.04 -0.21
C PHE A 170 -10.04 6.34 0.02
N PHE A 171 -11.11 6.82 -0.63
CA PHE A 171 -12.43 6.20 -0.52
C PHE A 171 -12.43 4.77 -1.07
N ILE A 172 -11.80 4.56 -2.23
CA ILE A 172 -11.63 3.24 -2.84
C ILE A 172 -10.89 2.32 -1.86
N MET A 173 -9.74 2.76 -1.34
CA MET A 173 -8.94 1.98 -0.40
C MET A 173 -9.69 1.70 0.90
N ALA A 174 -10.50 2.62 1.42
CA ALA A 174 -11.28 2.41 2.63
C ALA A 174 -12.42 1.38 2.48
N ASN A 175 -12.97 1.23 1.27
CA ASN A 175 -14.19 0.45 1.02
C ASN A 175 -13.98 -0.79 0.12
N HIS A 176 -12.83 -0.95 -0.53
CA HIS A 176 -12.63 -2.04 -1.50
C HIS A 176 -12.84 -3.43 -0.89
N LEU A 177 -12.45 -3.68 0.36
CA LEU A 177 -12.67 -4.97 1.03
C LEU A 177 -14.15 -5.26 1.27
N LEU A 178 -14.95 -4.24 1.59
CA LEU A 178 -16.40 -4.40 1.77
C LEU A 178 -17.05 -4.83 0.45
N LEU A 179 -16.72 -4.14 -0.64
CA LEU A 179 -17.32 -4.39 -1.94
C LEU A 179 -16.76 -5.65 -2.62
N ALA A 180 -15.50 -5.98 -2.37
CA ALA A 180 -14.90 -7.23 -2.80
C ALA A 180 -15.60 -8.45 -2.17
N ASN A 181 -16.25 -8.28 -1.02
CA ASN A 181 -17.00 -9.36 -0.36
C ASN A 181 -18.44 -9.55 -0.87
N ILE A 182 -18.94 -8.73 -1.82
CA ILE A 182 -20.29 -8.89 -2.39
C ILE A 182 -20.54 -10.31 -2.90
N PRO A 183 -19.63 -10.95 -3.68
CA PRO A 183 -19.85 -12.33 -4.13
C PRO A 183 -19.92 -13.33 -2.98
N ASN A 184 -19.16 -13.13 -1.90
CA ASN A 184 -19.25 -13.97 -0.70
C ASN A 184 -20.60 -13.79 0.01
N PHE A 185 -21.15 -12.57 0.07
CA PHE A 185 -22.51 -12.34 0.59
C PHE A 185 -23.58 -13.04 -0.26
N ILE A 186 -23.42 -13.06 -1.59
CA ILE A 186 -24.30 -13.80 -2.49
C ILE A 186 -24.19 -15.31 -2.21
N CYS A 187 -22.98 -15.84 -2.01
CA CYS A 187 -22.77 -17.24 -1.64
C CYS A 187 -23.41 -17.57 -0.28
N LEU A 188 -23.27 -16.69 0.71
CA LEU A 188 -23.93 -16.83 2.02
C LEU A 188 -25.46 -16.87 1.87
N PHE A 189 -26.02 -16.04 1.00
CA PHE A 189 -27.46 -16.06 0.71
C PHE A 189 -27.90 -17.41 0.11
N PHE A 190 -27.18 -17.93 -0.89
CA PHE A 190 -27.49 -19.25 -1.46
C PHE A 190 -27.27 -20.41 -0.48
N TYR A 191 -26.27 -20.32 0.38
CA TYR A 191 -26.03 -21.28 1.46
C TYR A 191 -27.21 -21.34 2.43
N LYS A 192 -27.75 -20.19 2.85
CA LYS A 192 -28.94 -20.12 3.72
C LYS A 192 -30.22 -20.69 3.10
N HIS A 193 -30.24 -20.91 1.79
CA HIS A 193 -31.36 -21.48 1.04
C HIS A 193 -31.06 -22.91 0.55
N ASP A 194 -30.08 -23.60 1.15
CA ASP A 194 -29.66 -24.97 0.82
C ASP A 194 -29.26 -25.18 -0.66
N LYS A 195 -28.91 -24.09 -1.35
CA LYS A 195 -28.47 -24.11 -2.76
C LYS A 195 -26.96 -24.19 -2.92
N LEU A 196 -26.22 -24.10 -1.82
CA LEU A 196 -24.76 -24.07 -1.81
C LEU A 196 -24.27 -24.96 -0.65
N ALA A 197 -23.35 -25.88 -0.92
CA ALA A 197 -22.73 -26.70 0.11
C ALA A 197 -21.42 -26.08 0.60
N ASN A 198 -21.04 -26.40 1.84
CA ASN A 198 -19.70 -26.13 2.41
C ASN A 198 -19.30 -24.66 2.55
N PHE A 199 -20.25 -23.74 2.78
CA PHE A 199 -19.90 -22.37 3.13
C PHE A 199 -19.47 -22.31 4.61
N ASP A 200 -18.27 -21.78 4.87
CA ASP A 200 -17.72 -21.64 6.21
C ASP A 200 -18.11 -20.28 6.79
N VAL A 201 -19.22 -20.28 7.53
CA VAL A 201 -19.79 -19.06 8.13
C VAL A 201 -18.84 -18.46 9.17
N GLU A 202 -18.13 -19.29 9.94
CA GLU A 202 -17.21 -18.82 10.98
C GLU A 202 -16.01 -18.09 10.39
N ARG A 203 -15.40 -18.65 9.35
CA ARG A 203 -14.31 -17.99 8.63
C ARG A 203 -14.76 -16.73 7.90
N PHE A 204 -15.96 -16.72 7.35
CA PHE A 204 -16.52 -15.53 6.71
C PHE A 204 -16.72 -14.38 7.70
N MET A 205 -17.21 -14.68 8.91
CA MET A 205 -17.45 -13.65 9.93
C MET A 205 -16.15 -13.18 10.61
N SER A 206 -15.11 -14.01 10.63
CA SER A 206 -13.84 -13.71 11.30
C SER A 206 -12.80 -13.02 10.41
N SER A 207 -12.90 -13.12 9.08
CA SER A 207 -11.92 -12.55 8.15
C SER A 207 -12.56 -11.87 6.95
N PRO A 208 -12.21 -10.60 6.65
CA PRO A 208 -12.66 -9.93 5.43
C PRO A 208 -11.99 -10.49 4.17
N TRP A 209 -11.03 -11.41 4.31
CA TRP A 209 -10.32 -12.06 3.21
C TRP A 209 -10.86 -13.46 2.90
N TYR A 210 -11.97 -13.86 3.52
CA TYR A 210 -12.59 -15.14 3.23
C TYR A 210 -12.93 -15.27 1.74
N LEU A 211 -12.68 -16.45 1.18
CA LEU A 211 -13.01 -16.80 -0.19
C LEU A 211 -13.74 -18.13 -0.15
N TYR A 212 -14.98 -18.16 -0.63
CA TYR A 212 -15.71 -19.41 -0.74
C TYR A 212 -15.04 -20.41 -1.70
N ASN A 213 -14.54 -19.93 -2.86
CA ASN A 213 -13.82 -20.74 -3.85
C ASN A 213 -12.86 -19.86 -4.69
N SER A 214 -11.75 -20.42 -5.15
CA SER A 214 -10.80 -19.78 -6.08
C SER A 214 -11.46 -19.21 -7.34
N ARG A 215 -12.56 -19.79 -7.83
CA ARG A 215 -13.30 -19.25 -9.00
C ARG A 215 -13.92 -17.89 -8.76
N ILE A 216 -14.21 -17.55 -7.50
CA ILE A 216 -14.84 -16.29 -7.12
C ILE A 216 -13.80 -15.17 -6.98
N TYR A 217 -12.50 -15.51 -6.96
CA TYR A 217 -11.43 -14.54 -6.82
C TYR A 217 -11.53 -13.37 -7.83
N ILE A 218 -11.78 -13.69 -9.10
CA ILE A 218 -11.91 -12.66 -10.14
C ILE A 218 -13.15 -11.79 -9.92
N TRP A 219 -14.24 -12.38 -9.43
CA TRP A 219 -15.46 -11.65 -9.09
C TRP A 219 -15.25 -10.74 -7.89
N ASN A 220 -14.55 -11.20 -6.85
CA ASN A 220 -14.20 -10.36 -5.69
C ASN A 220 -13.34 -9.16 -6.13
N PHE A 221 -12.33 -9.39 -6.98
CA PHE A 221 -11.49 -8.31 -7.51
C PHE A 221 -12.32 -7.29 -8.32
N VAL A 222 -13.14 -7.77 -9.26
CA VAL A 222 -13.98 -6.93 -10.10
C VAL A 222 -15.01 -6.16 -9.27
N CYS A 223 -15.69 -6.81 -8.33
CA CYS A 223 -16.65 -6.17 -7.43
C CYS A 223 -15.98 -5.13 -6.52
N GLY A 224 -14.79 -5.40 -6.00
CA GLY A 224 -14.02 -4.45 -5.19
C GLY A 224 -13.66 -3.19 -5.97
N MET A 225 -13.15 -3.34 -7.20
CA MET A 225 -12.71 -2.22 -8.03
C MET A 225 -13.89 -1.46 -8.64
N LEU A 226 -14.76 -2.13 -9.40
CA LEU A 226 -15.88 -1.51 -10.09
C LEU A 226 -16.96 -1.05 -9.12
N GLY A 227 -17.20 -1.79 -8.03
CA GLY A 227 -18.16 -1.40 -7.00
C GLY A 227 -17.80 -0.05 -6.37
N CYS A 228 -16.51 0.17 -6.07
CA CYS A 228 -16.06 1.44 -5.50
C CYS A 228 -16.30 2.60 -6.48
N ILE A 229 -15.97 2.39 -7.76
CA ILE A 229 -16.16 3.40 -8.81
C ILE A 229 -17.64 3.71 -9.00
N LEU A 230 -18.50 2.69 -9.04
CA LEU A 230 -19.96 2.86 -9.14
C LEU A 230 -20.51 3.67 -7.96
N LEU A 231 -20.08 3.36 -6.72
CA LEU A 231 -20.48 4.14 -5.55
C LEU A 231 -20.04 5.60 -5.65
N ILE A 232 -18.82 5.88 -6.10
CA ILE A 232 -18.34 7.26 -6.30
C ILE A 232 -19.23 7.99 -7.30
N ILE A 233 -19.55 7.36 -8.44
CA ILE A 233 -20.42 7.96 -9.47
C ILE A 233 -21.82 8.23 -8.91
N LEU A 234 -22.39 7.30 -8.15
CA LEU A 234 -23.69 7.48 -7.50
C LEU A 234 -23.67 8.64 -6.50
N ILE A 235 -22.68 8.68 -5.62
CA ILE A 235 -22.51 9.76 -4.63
C ILE A 235 -22.40 11.12 -5.33
N ASN A 236 -21.62 11.22 -6.41
CA ASN A 236 -21.46 12.45 -7.17
C ASN A 236 -22.76 12.88 -7.86
N LYS A 237 -23.53 11.93 -8.41
CA LYS A 237 -24.88 12.22 -8.95
C LYS A 237 -25.83 12.72 -7.87
N PHE A 238 -25.88 12.08 -6.70
CA PHE A 238 -26.72 12.51 -5.57
C PHE A 238 -26.36 13.92 -5.09
N LYS A 239 -25.05 14.23 -4.96
CA LYS A 239 -24.59 15.58 -4.60
C LYS A 239 -25.02 16.63 -5.62
N LYS A 240 -24.97 16.30 -6.92
CA LYS A 240 -25.42 17.21 -7.99
C LYS A 240 -26.93 17.46 -7.93
N LEU A 241 -27.73 16.41 -7.73
CA LEU A 241 -29.18 16.52 -7.60
C LEU A 241 -29.60 17.38 -6.41
N LYS A 242 -28.92 17.25 -5.27
CA LYS A 242 -29.20 18.07 -4.09
C LYS A 242 -28.95 19.56 -4.32
N ARG A 243 -27.82 19.91 -4.96
CA ARG A 243 -27.50 21.32 -5.28
C ARG A 243 -28.52 21.96 -6.25
N VAL A 244 -29.03 21.19 -7.21
CA VAL A 244 -30.05 21.69 -8.16
C VAL A 244 -31.40 21.93 -7.47
N ARG A 245 -31.70 21.20 -6.38
CA ARG A 245 -32.93 21.39 -5.59
C ARG A 245 -32.84 22.58 -4.61
N GLU A 246 -31.63 23.07 -4.32
CA GLU A 246 -31.36 24.20 -3.41
C GLU A 246 -31.19 25.55 -4.15
N MET A 247 -31.25 25.55 -5.49
CA MET A 247 -31.27 26.76 -6.35
C MET A 247 -32.68 27.00 -6.88
#